data_AF-A0A7C1S679-F1
#
_entry.id   AF-A0A7C1S679-F1
#
_cell.length_a   1.000
_cell.length_b   1.000
_cell.length_c   1.000
_cell.angle_alpha   90.00
_cell.angle_beta   90.00
_cell.angle_gamma   90.00
#
_symmetry.space_group_name_H-M   'P 1'
#
loop_
_entity.id
_entity.type
_entity.pdbx_description
1 polymer ?
#
loop_
_entity_poly.entity_id
_entity_poly.type
_entity_poly.pdbx_seq_one_letter_code
_entity_poly.pdbx_strand_id
1 'polypeptide(L)'
;MKSARSKKDKIVLDTSLFVNPEVRHDFGGSPTEALNGFLALADKIPALEFYMPSSIFEELLNFVDIKKVHGSFTALIRQKSPSKHELNSPALLLYEFVEEMRDRV
;
A
#
# COMPACT_ATOMS: atom_id res chain seq x y z
N MET A 1 12.89 28.63 16.99
CA MET A 1 13.56 27.33 16.79
C MET A 1 12.65 26.43 15.96
N LYS A 2 12.99 26.14 14.70
CA LYS A 2 12.20 25.22 13.87
C LYS A 2 12.54 23.80 14.31
N SER A 3 11.60 23.11 14.97
CA SER A 3 11.72 21.68 15.28
C SER A 3 11.95 20.93 13.97
N ALA A 4 13.12 20.33 13.79
CA ALA A 4 13.36 19.41 12.70
C ALA A 4 12.39 18.23 12.88
N ARG A 5 11.34 18.14 12.06
CA ARG A 5 10.52 16.93 12.00
C ARG A 5 11.47 15.79 11.67
N SER A 6 11.59 14.82 12.58
CA SER A 6 12.21 13.53 12.28
C SER A 6 11.62 13.02 10.97
N LYS A 7 12.47 12.78 9.97
CA LYS A 7 12.05 12.29 8.65
C LYS A 7 11.44 10.90 8.88
N LYS A 8 10.14 10.78 8.69
CA LYS A 8 9.45 9.49 8.77
C LYS A 8 9.71 8.69 7.50
N ASP A 9 9.92 7.39 7.65
CA ASP A 9 10.03 6.50 6.50
C ASP A 9 8.66 6.26 5.90
N LYS A 10 8.60 6.20 4.57
CA LYS A 10 7.34 6.11 3.82
C LYS A 10 7.20 4.73 3.24
N ILE A 11 6.06 4.10 3.52
CA ILE A 11 5.73 2.76 3.04
C ILE A 11 4.49 2.86 2.17
N VAL A 12 4.53 2.24 0.99
CA VAL A 12 3.37 2.11 0.11
C VAL A 12 2.80 0.72 0.31
N LEU A 13 1.51 0.65 0.61
CA LEU A 13 0.76 -0.57 0.87
C LEU A 13 0.08 -1.06 -0.42
N ASP A 14 0.00 -2.37 -0.54
CA ASP A 14 -0.69 -3.10 -1.60
C ASP A 14 -1.84 -3.94 -1.03
N THR A 15 -2.84 -4.30 -1.84
CA THR A 15 -3.97 -5.16 -1.41
C THR A 15 -3.50 -6.56 -1.02
N SER A 16 -2.47 -7.07 -1.69
CA SER A 16 -1.93 -8.42 -1.45
C SER A 16 -1.50 -8.66 -0.01
N LEU A 17 -1.06 -7.61 0.71
CA LEU A 17 -0.72 -7.68 2.14
C LEU A 17 -1.90 -8.18 3.00
N PHE A 18 -3.12 -7.84 2.61
CA PHE A 18 -4.35 -8.17 3.34
C PHE A 18 -5.11 -9.33 2.71
N VAL A 19 -4.91 -9.59 1.42
CA VAL A 19 -5.68 -10.58 0.66
C VAL A 19 -4.96 -11.92 0.53
N ASN A 20 -3.63 -11.93 0.36
CA ASN A 20 -2.87 -13.16 0.17
C ASN A 20 -2.83 -13.98 1.48
N PRO A 21 -3.37 -15.22 1.52
CA PRO A 21 -3.34 -16.07 2.72
C PRO A 21 -1.94 -16.27 3.32
N GLU A 22 -0.93 -16.43 2.45
CA GLU A 22 0.46 -16.68 2.84
C GLU A 22 1.10 -15.47 3.54
N VAL A 23 0.57 -14.26 3.31
CA VAL A 23 1.09 -13.02 3.89
C VAL A 23 0.23 -12.54 5.05
N ARG A 24 -1.10 -12.61 4.90
CA ARG A 24 -2.03 -11.97 5.85
C ARG A 24 -2.13 -12.71 7.19
N HIS A 25 -1.70 -13.97 7.27
CA HIS A 25 -1.89 -14.83 8.43
C HIS A 25 -1.29 -14.26 9.72
N ASP A 26 -0.23 -13.45 9.63
CA ASP A 26 0.37 -12.75 10.76
C ASP A 26 -0.49 -11.60 11.30
N PHE A 27 -1.45 -11.11 10.51
CA PHE A 27 -2.32 -9.99 10.85
C PHE A 27 -3.77 -10.41 11.16
N GLY A 28 -4.26 -11.50 10.56
CA GLY A 28 -5.62 -12.00 10.78
C GLY A 28 -6.04 -13.12 9.81
N GLY A 29 -7.13 -13.83 10.13
CA GLY A 29 -7.61 -14.96 9.35
C GLY A 29 -8.35 -14.55 8.07
N SER A 30 -9.06 -13.42 8.13
CA SER A 30 -9.75 -12.80 6.99
C SER A 30 -9.09 -11.47 6.56
N PRO A 31 -9.34 -10.97 5.34
CA PRO A 31 -8.82 -9.67 4.92
C PRO A 31 -9.23 -8.50 5.83
N THR A 32 -10.45 -8.54 6.39
CA THR A 32 -10.93 -7.50 7.31
C THR A 32 -10.20 -7.57 8.65
N GLU A 33 -9.98 -8.77 9.18
CA GLU A 33 -9.19 -8.96 10.40
C GLU A 33 -7.74 -8.56 10.19
N ALA A 34 -7.14 -8.95 9.06
CA ALA A 34 -5.78 -8.59 8.71
C ALA A 34 -5.60 -7.07 8.61
N LEU A 35 -6.56 -6.35 8.00
CA LEU A 35 -6.52 -4.90 7.96
C LEU A 35 -6.60 -4.30 9.38
N ASN A 36 -7.49 -4.80 10.24
CA ASN A 36 -7.60 -4.32 11.62
C ASN A 36 -6.33 -4.61 12.45
N GLY A 37 -5.77 -5.81 12.33
CA GLY A 37 -4.53 -6.21 12.99
C GLY A 37 -3.35 -5.34 12.55
N PHE A 38 -3.24 -5.10 11.24
CA PHE A 38 -2.26 -4.16 10.69
C PHE A 38 -2.44 -2.74 11.24
N LEU A 39 -3.65 -2.19 11.25
CA LEU A 39 -3.90 -0.84 11.77
C LEU A 39 -3.50 -0.71 13.24
N ALA A 40 -3.77 -1.74 14.06
CA ALA A 40 -3.37 -1.77 15.46
C ALA A 40 -1.84 -1.80 15.66
N LEU A 41 -1.10 -2.38 14.71
CA LEU A 41 0.37 -2.35 14.69
C LEU A 41 0.89 -1.00 14.19
N ALA A 42 0.33 -0.49 13.08
CA ALA A 42 0.70 0.77 12.46
C ALA A 42 0.59 1.95 13.44
N ASP A 43 -0.47 1.97 14.26
CA ASP A 43 -0.68 2.99 15.30
C ASP A 43 0.46 3.05 16.33
N LYS A 44 1.13 1.92 16.58
CA LYS A 44 2.24 1.81 17.54
C LYS A 44 3.59 2.24 16.94
N ILE A 45 3.66 2.52 15.64
CA ILE A 45 4.93 2.84 14.95
C ILE A 45 4.86 4.25 14.34
N PRO A 46 4.94 5.32 15.16
CA PRO A 46 4.78 6.69 14.68
C PRO A 46 5.93 7.16 13.78
N ALA A 47 7.03 6.42 13.71
CA ALA A 47 8.17 6.69 12.83
C ALA A 47 7.88 6.39 11.35
N LEU A 48 6.83 5.62 11.05
CA LEU A 48 6.43 5.25 9.69
C LEU A 48 5.21 6.06 9.22
N GLU A 49 5.14 6.30 7.92
CA GLU A 49 3.95 6.82 7.24
C GLU A 49 3.50 5.85 6.15
N PHE A 50 2.25 5.42 6.26
CA PHE A 50 1.65 4.47 5.33
C PHE A 50 0.83 5.19 4.26
N TYR A 51 1.06 4.80 3.01
CA TYR A 51 0.39 5.33 1.84
C TYR A 51 -0.28 4.21 1.07
N MET A 52 -1.40 4.54 0.42
CA MET A 52 -2.06 3.64 -0.52
C MET A 52 -2.46 4.41 -1.77
N PRO A 53 -2.13 3.95 -2.98
CA PRO A 53 -2.68 4.53 -4.21
C PRO A 53 -4.20 4.36 -4.26
N SER A 54 -4.92 5.29 -4.90
CA SER A 54 -6.38 5.27 -4.94
C SER A 54 -6.95 3.99 -5.56
N SER A 55 -6.34 3.48 -6.64
CA SER A 55 -6.77 2.23 -7.28
C SER A 55 -6.61 1.02 -6.36
N ILE A 56 -5.53 0.97 -5.59
CA ILE A 56 -5.25 -0.11 -4.62
C ILE A 56 -6.25 -0.03 -3.46
N PHE A 57 -6.59 1.17 -3.02
CA PHE A 57 -7.61 1.37 -2.01
C PHE A 57 -8.98 0.90 -2.47
N GLU A 58 -9.38 1.25 -3.69
CA GLU A 58 -10.64 0.77 -4.28
C GLU A 58 -10.67 -0.75 -4.43
N GLU A 59 -9.55 -1.35 -4.84
CA GLU A 59 -9.41 -2.79 -4.92
C GLU A 59 -9.59 -3.45 -3.54
N LEU A 60 -8.97 -2.89 -2.49
CA LEU A 60 -9.06 -3.39 -1.11
C LEU A 60 -10.51 -3.44 -0.62
N LEU A 61 -11.33 -2.43 -0.96
CA LEU A 61 -12.73 -2.34 -0.55
C LEU A 61 -13.59 -3.51 -1.07
N ASN A 62 -13.15 -4.22 -2.10
CA ASN A 62 -13.85 -5.42 -2.58
C ASN A 62 -13.65 -6.64 -1.66
N PHE A 63 -12.61 -6.61 -0.82
CA PHE A 63 -12.24 -7.74 0.05
C PHE A 63 -12.54 -7.50 1.53
N VAL A 64 -12.74 -6.24 1.94
CA VAL A 64 -12.94 -5.87 3.34
C VAL A 64 -14.35 -5.38 3.61
N ASP A 65 -14.91 -5.78 4.75
CA ASP A 65 -16.16 -5.22 5.27
C ASP A 65 -15.84 -3.91 6.02
N ILE A 66 -15.90 -2.78 5.31
CA ILE A 66 -15.52 -1.47 5.84
C ILE A 66 -16.27 -1.09 7.11
N LYS A 67 -17.47 -1.63 7.34
CA LYS A 67 -18.27 -1.36 8.55
C LYS A 67 -17.65 -1.99 9.81
N LYS A 68 -16.79 -3.00 9.63
CA LYS A 68 -16.06 -3.69 10.69
C LYS A 68 -14.61 -3.23 10.80
N VAL A 69 -14.17 -2.31 9.94
CA VAL A 69 -12.83 -1.73 10.01
C VAL A 69 -12.81 -0.63 11.07
N HIS A 70 -11.78 -0.63 11.91
CA HIS A 70 -11.62 0.39 12.96
C HIS A 70 -11.61 1.81 12.36
N GLY A 71 -12.32 2.74 12.98
CA GLY A 71 -12.50 4.11 12.46
C GLY A 71 -11.21 4.92 12.25
N SER A 72 -10.08 4.44 12.78
CA SER A 72 -8.75 5.03 12.58
C SER A 72 -8.15 4.78 11.19
N PHE A 73 -8.78 3.97 10.34
CA PHE A 73 -8.25 3.57 9.03
C PHE A 73 -7.82 4.76 8.16
N THR A 74 -8.69 5.77 8.02
CA THR A 74 -8.40 6.99 7.22
C THR A 74 -7.41 7.93 7.90
N ALA A 75 -7.19 7.79 9.22
CA ALA A 75 -6.19 8.56 9.95
C ALA A 75 -4.78 7.95 9.81
N LEU A 76 -4.70 6.62 9.74
CA LEU A 76 -3.44 5.88 9.70
C LEU A 76 -2.91 5.63 8.28
N ILE A 77 -3.80 5.46 7.30
CA ILE A 77 -3.42 5.21 5.90
C ILE A 77 -3.79 6.42 5.04
N ARG A 78 -2.78 7.03 4.44
CA ARG A 78 -2.95 8.19 3.56
C ARG A 78 -3.15 7.74 2.12
N GLN A 79 -4.32 8.04 1.56
CA GLN A 79 -4.51 7.85 0.12
C GLN A 79 -3.67 8.87 -0.65
N LYS A 80 -2.71 8.37 -1.42
CA LYS A 80 -1.87 9.18 -2.30
C LYS A 80 -1.37 8.33 -3.47
N SER A 81 -1.85 8.67 -4.66
CA SER A 81 -1.34 8.07 -5.88
C SER A 81 0.04 8.63 -6.23
N PRO A 82 0.96 7.81 -6.76
CA PRO A 82 2.23 8.31 -7.30
C PRO A 82 1.95 9.26 -8.47
N SER A 83 2.78 10.31 -8.60
CA SER A 83 2.67 11.25 -9.72
C SER A 83 3.17 10.57 -10.99
N LYS A 84 2.24 10.09 -11.82
CA LYS A 84 2.56 9.36 -13.06
C LYS A 84 3.39 10.21 -14.04
N HIS A 85 3.20 11.52 -14.03
CA HIS A 85 3.91 12.46 -14.91
C HIS A 85 5.31 12.82 -14.43
N GLU A 86 5.64 12.53 -13.17
CA GLU A 86 6.98 12.78 -12.59
C GLU A 86 7.80 11.48 -12.49
N LEU A 87 7.26 10.35 -12.95
CA LEU A 87 7.92 9.07 -12.89
C LEU A 87 9.01 8.99 -13.96
N ASN A 88 10.26 8.95 -13.52
CA ASN A 88 11.41 8.70 -14.39
C ASN A 88 11.75 7.20 -14.32
N SER A 89 11.92 6.58 -15.48
CA SER A 89 12.30 5.17 -15.60
C SER A 89 13.43 5.03 -16.62
N PRO A 90 14.42 4.14 -16.40
CA PRO A 90 15.44 3.86 -17.40
C PRO A 90 14.82 3.39 -18.72
N ALA A 91 15.23 4.00 -19.84
CA ALA A 91 14.73 3.65 -21.17
C ALA A 91 14.98 2.16 -21.52
N LEU A 92 16.03 1.56 -20.95
CA LEU A 92 16.35 0.13 -21.11
C LEU A 92 15.16 -0.77 -20.83
N LEU A 93 14.37 -0.49 -19.78
CA LEU A 93 13.22 -1.30 -19.40
C LEU A 93 12.13 -1.32 -20.50
N LEU A 94 11.97 -0.20 -21.22
CA LEU A 94 11.03 -0.15 -22.34
C LEU A 94 11.53 -0.96 -23.52
N TYR A 95 12.82 -0.89 -23.84
CA TYR A 95 13.40 -1.67 -24.93
C TYR A 95 13.33 -3.16 -24.65
N GLU A 96 13.68 -3.60 -23.43
CA GLU A 96 13.55 -5.00 -23.01
C GLU A 96 12.11 -5.49 -23.13
N PHE A 97 11.13 -4.70 -22.67
CA PHE A 97 9.71 -5.03 -22.81
C PHE A 97 9.28 -5.17 -24.28
N VAL A 98 9.72 -4.26 -25.16
CA VAL A 98 9.37 -4.32 -26.59
C VAL A 98 9.96 -5.56 -27.25
N GLU A 99 11.21 -5.90 -26.96
CA GLU A 99 11.84 -7.12 -27.47
C GLU A 99 11.08 -8.37 -27.00
N GLU A 100 10.74 -8.46 -25.72
CA GLU A 100 9.95 -9.58 -25.17
C GLU A 100 8.56 -9.68 -25.82
N MET A 101 7.91 -8.55 -26.09
CA MET A 101 6.62 -8.54 -26.79
C MET A 101 6.74 -8.96 -28.26
N ARG A 102 7.84 -8.60 -28.92
CA ARG A 102 8.10 -8.98 -30.32
C ARG A 102 8.29 -10.49 -30.45
N ASP A 103 8.95 -11.13 -29.49
CA ASP A 103 9.19 -12.58 -29.50
C ASP A 103 7.91 -13.42 -29.28
N ARG A 104 6.79 -12.78 -28.91
CA ARG A 104 5.50 -13.42 -28.69
C ARG A 104 4.56 -13.40 -29.91
N VAL A 105 4.97 -12.76 -31.01
CA VAL A 105 4.20 -12.63 -32.27
C VAL A 105 4.92 -13.37 -33.39
#